data_AF-A0A959VYM6-F1
#
_entry.id   AF-A0A959VYM6-F1
#
_cell.length_a   1.000
_cell.length_b   1.000
_cell.length_c   1.000
_cell.angle_alpha   90.00
_cell.angle_beta   90.00
_cell.angle_gamma   90.00
#
_symmetry.space_group_name_H-M   'P 1'
#
loop_
_entity.id
_entity.type
_entity.pdbx_description
1 polymer ?
#
loop_
_entity_poly.entity_id
_entity_poly.type
_entity_poly.pdbx_seq_one_letter_code
_entity_poly.pdbx_strand_id
1 'polypeptide(L)'
;MAVPEEQTVLYEEPSSGVRLITINRPAARNSIGPVESRALFDFLARFRDDDEANVLVITGAGTEAFCAGADLKAVVAMFDPESEFEPLYAGSNPDESPIPLEGNIGPTRWTGISKPVIAAVNGAAYAGGLEWACLAHIRIADQHASFGVTCHRWNVGLGDGGTQRLPRMIGMSRALDLIITGRVIGAPEAERIGLVNEVTESGRCLDRALELAAEISALPQPALRTDLEAALRGFGEPLEAGLEIERQLFNSLLDQPEIRTGASAFVDRDHPDRVAGAPPLYPPGAAYAFAEKVHRGQSDNHGRGDFIDHPSRVARITVRHGGDEEAEAAAYLHDTVEKGRATDEEIEAAFGPAMRDLVLALGQDPAISDRAERRADHRHRVAVAGETARLVYLSDRLAGIEAMIERLESGDDPADLETERRLSLWRGDLEALSGTSPPPALVAEILDRLDRIERLVD
;
A
#
# COMPACT_ATOMS: atom_id res chain seq x y z
N MET A 1 17.62 14.51 19.11
CA MET A 1 18.69 14.62 20.13
C MET A 1 19.75 15.60 19.62
N ALA A 2 20.44 16.34 20.48
CA ALA A 2 21.57 17.16 20.06
C ALA A 2 22.70 16.23 19.59
N VAL A 3 23.05 16.33 18.32
CA VAL A 3 24.06 15.50 17.65
C VAL A 3 25.46 15.90 18.16
N PRO A 4 26.36 14.96 18.51
CA PRO A 4 27.73 15.30 18.91
C PRO A 4 28.49 15.98 17.74
N GLU A 5 28.95 17.21 17.94
CA GLU A 5 29.61 18.04 16.90
C GLU A 5 30.95 17.48 16.39
N GLU A 6 31.56 16.51 17.08
CA GLU A 6 32.89 16.00 16.75
C GLU A 6 32.90 14.84 15.74
N GLN A 7 31.78 14.14 15.53
CA GLN A 7 31.69 13.02 14.58
C GLN A 7 31.04 13.46 13.27
N THR A 8 31.71 13.23 12.14
CA THR A 8 31.24 13.68 10.81
C THR A 8 30.22 12.73 10.17
N VAL A 9 30.08 11.51 10.69
CA VAL A 9 29.03 10.54 10.35
C VAL A 9 28.62 9.82 11.64
N LEU A 10 27.31 9.67 11.87
CA LEU A 10 26.76 8.98 13.03
C LEU A 10 26.16 7.62 12.63
N TYR A 11 26.15 6.68 13.58
CA TYR A 11 25.46 5.40 13.46
C TYR A 11 24.68 5.12 14.75
N GLU A 12 23.35 5.12 14.67
CA GLU A 12 22.44 5.03 15.81
C GLU A 12 21.44 3.88 15.65
N GLU A 13 20.85 3.45 16.77
CA GLU A 13 19.72 2.49 16.81
C GLU A 13 18.50 3.18 17.45
N PRO A 14 17.67 3.87 16.65
CA PRO A 14 16.52 4.60 17.19
C PRO A 14 15.40 3.68 17.71
N SER A 15 15.32 2.44 17.21
CA SER A 15 14.42 1.40 17.70
C SER A 15 14.94 0.00 17.32
N SER A 16 14.35 -1.06 17.91
CA SER A 16 14.77 -2.44 17.68
C SER A 16 14.76 -2.79 16.18
N GLY A 17 15.89 -3.30 15.69
CA GLY A 17 16.06 -3.67 14.28
C GLY A 17 16.25 -2.50 13.31
N VAL A 18 16.15 -1.25 13.77
CA VAL A 18 16.32 -0.06 12.92
C VAL A 18 17.69 0.55 13.18
N ARG A 19 18.45 0.80 12.11
CA ARG A 19 19.72 1.53 12.15
C ARG A 19 19.57 2.86 11.44
N LEU A 20 20.24 3.89 11.93
CA LEU A 20 20.24 5.23 11.34
C LEU A 20 21.67 5.68 11.07
N ILE A 21 21.96 6.00 9.81
CA ILE A 21 23.17 6.71 9.39
C ILE A 21 22.83 8.17 9.17
N THR A 22 23.55 9.06 9.84
CA THR A 22 23.43 10.51 9.63
C THR A 22 24.75 11.07 9.14
N ILE A 23 24.79 11.64 7.93
CA ILE A 23 25.94 12.42 7.48
C ILE A 23 25.92 13.75 8.23
N ASN A 24 26.88 13.98 9.11
CA ASN A 24 26.86 15.07 10.09
C ASN A 24 27.92 16.14 9.78
N ARG A 25 27.80 16.78 8.61
CA ARG A 25 28.64 17.92 8.21
C ARG A 25 27.78 19.08 7.68
N PRO A 26 26.83 19.62 8.47
CA PRO A 26 25.86 20.60 7.98
C PRO A 26 26.53 21.86 7.43
N ALA A 27 27.63 22.32 8.04
CA ALA A 27 28.42 23.47 7.57
C ALA A 27 29.05 23.26 6.18
N ALA A 28 29.25 22.01 5.75
CA ALA A 28 29.72 21.62 4.43
C ALA A 28 28.60 21.01 3.57
N ARG A 29 27.33 21.25 3.93
CA ARG A 29 26.15 20.66 3.27
C ARG A 29 26.23 19.14 3.13
N ASN A 30 26.77 18.49 4.17
CA ASN A 30 26.91 17.05 4.24
C ASN A 30 27.70 16.45 3.06
N SER A 31 28.69 17.18 2.54
CA SER A 31 29.60 16.65 1.52
C SER A 31 30.48 15.54 2.08
N ILE A 32 30.81 14.55 1.25
CA ILE A 32 31.56 13.36 1.64
C ILE A 32 33.03 13.55 1.28
N GLY A 33 33.89 13.68 2.29
CA GLY A 33 35.34 13.61 2.17
C GLY A 33 35.88 12.21 2.49
N PRO A 34 37.22 12.05 2.57
CA PRO A 34 37.85 10.75 2.81
C PRO A 34 37.42 10.09 4.12
N VAL A 35 37.35 10.87 5.21
CA VAL A 35 36.93 10.42 6.54
C VAL A 35 35.49 9.92 6.53
N GLU A 36 34.58 10.71 5.94
CA GLU A 36 33.17 10.34 5.86
C GLU A 36 32.95 9.13 4.97
N SER A 37 33.67 9.05 3.85
CA SER A 37 33.61 7.90 2.94
C SER A 37 33.97 6.60 3.66
N ARG A 38 35.04 6.60 4.46
CA ARG A 38 35.45 5.43 5.27
C ARG A 38 34.41 5.10 6.34
N ALA A 39 33.89 6.09 7.06
CA ALA A 39 32.87 5.86 8.08
C ALA A 39 31.57 5.28 7.47
N LEU A 40 31.12 5.83 6.34
CA LEU A 40 29.94 5.34 5.62
C LEU A 40 30.13 3.90 5.13
N PHE A 41 31.34 3.56 4.69
CA PHE A 41 31.71 2.19 4.37
C PHE A 41 31.56 1.26 5.58
N ASP A 42 32.25 1.57 6.68
CA ASP A 42 32.26 0.75 7.89
C ASP A 42 30.85 0.56 8.45
N PHE A 43 30.03 1.62 8.44
CA PHE A 43 28.66 1.57 8.93
C PHE A 43 27.72 0.77 8.04
N LEU A 44 27.85 0.85 6.71
CA LEU A 44 27.03 0.02 5.83
C LEU A 44 27.45 -1.45 5.88
N ALA A 45 28.75 -1.72 6.00
CA ALA A 45 29.27 -3.07 6.25
C ALA A 45 28.72 -3.64 7.56
N ARG A 46 28.78 -2.84 8.64
CA ARG A 46 28.20 -3.18 9.93
C ARG A 46 26.70 -3.49 9.82
N PHE A 47 25.92 -2.67 9.13
CA PHE A 47 24.49 -2.93 8.90
C PHE A 47 24.24 -4.22 8.13
N ARG A 48 25.00 -4.46 7.05
CA ARG A 48 24.89 -5.67 6.23
C ARG A 48 25.10 -6.93 7.07
N ASP A 49 26.12 -6.92 7.93
CA ASP A 49 26.59 -8.10 8.67
C ASP A 49 25.96 -8.25 10.08
N ASP A 50 25.17 -7.28 10.55
CA ASP A 50 24.48 -7.32 11.85
C ASP A 50 23.14 -8.08 11.75
N ASP A 51 23.06 -9.28 12.32
CA ASP A 51 21.85 -10.13 12.29
C ASP A 51 20.64 -9.46 12.97
N GLU A 52 20.89 -8.60 13.95
CA GLU A 52 19.86 -7.83 14.67
C GLU A 52 19.44 -6.57 13.92
N ALA A 53 20.04 -6.26 12.76
CA ALA A 53 19.65 -5.11 11.93
C ALA A 53 18.72 -5.54 10.80
N ASN A 54 17.53 -4.93 10.76
CA ASN A 54 16.47 -5.19 9.78
C ASN A 54 16.41 -4.11 8.71
N VAL A 55 16.40 -2.83 9.13
CA VAL A 55 16.19 -1.69 8.23
C VAL A 55 17.22 -0.62 8.51
N LEU A 56 17.81 -0.06 7.45
CA LEU A 56 18.66 1.11 7.53
C LEU A 56 17.90 2.34 7.06
N VAL A 57 17.93 3.41 7.85
CA VAL A 57 17.58 4.76 7.43
C VAL A 57 18.86 5.56 7.24
N ILE A 58 18.95 6.34 6.16
CA ILE A 58 20.04 7.28 5.93
C ILE A 58 19.50 8.70 5.73
N THR A 59 20.15 9.68 6.34
CA THR A 59 19.81 11.11 6.22
C THR A 59 21.03 12.02 6.35
N GLY A 60 20.85 13.33 6.12
CA GLY A 60 21.85 14.36 6.40
C GLY A 60 21.48 15.18 7.63
N ALA A 61 22.46 15.64 8.41
CA ALA A 61 22.21 16.55 9.52
C ALA A 61 21.74 17.93 9.03
N GLY A 62 20.86 18.57 9.80
CA GLY A 62 20.29 19.88 9.47
C GLY A 62 19.08 19.79 8.52
N THR A 63 18.82 20.87 7.78
CA THR A 63 17.65 20.99 6.88
C THR A 63 18.02 21.50 5.49
N GLU A 64 19.28 21.79 5.21
CA GLU A 64 19.68 22.35 3.90
C GLU A 64 20.02 21.27 2.87
N ALA A 65 20.63 20.18 3.33
CA ALA A 65 21.19 19.17 2.46
C ALA A 65 21.06 17.78 3.06
N PHE A 66 20.57 16.84 2.27
CA PHE A 66 20.80 15.43 2.52
C PHE A 66 22.28 15.12 2.31
N CYS A 67 22.81 15.44 1.11
CA CYS A 67 24.22 15.35 0.76
C CYS A 67 24.50 16.13 -0.53
N ALA A 68 25.50 17.03 -0.48
CA ALA A 68 25.91 17.81 -1.65
C ALA A 68 26.85 17.05 -2.62
N GLY A 69 27.22 15.81 -2.30
CA GLY A 69 28.16 14.98 -3.06
C GLY A 69 29.57 14.98 -2.49
N ALA A 70 30.56 14.69 -3.33
CA ALA A 70 31.96 14.65 -2.92
C ALA A 70 32.47 16.02 -2.43
N ASP A 71 33.32 16.03 -1.41
CA ASP A 71 34.01 17.24 -0.95
C ASP A 71 35.03 17.69 -2.01
N LEU A 72 34.74 18.80 -2.71
CA LEU A 72 35.58 19.28 -3.80
C LEU A 72 36.98 19.70 -3.34
N LYS A 73 37.20 20.02 -2.06
CA LYS A 73 38.55 20.28 -1.55
C LYS A 73 39.41 19.02 -1.59
N ALA A 74 38.82 17.88 -1.23
CA ALA A 74 39.45 16.57 -1.33
C ALA A 74 39.60 16.09 -2.79
N VAL A 75 38.72 16.53 -3.72
CA VAL A 75 38.92 16.33 -5.17
C VAL A 75 40.12 17.11 -5.68
N VAL A 76 40.27 18.38 -5.29
CA VAL A 76 41.41 19.22 -5.70
C VAL A 76 42.74 18.60 -5.22
N ALA A 77 42.77 18.10 -3.99
CA ALA A 77 43.93 17.41 -3.43
C ALA A 77 44.38 16.16 -4.22
N MET A 78 43.49 15.55 -5.03
CA MET A 78 43.89 14.43 -5.91
C MET A 78 44.89 14.84 -7.00
N PHE A 79 44.89 16.12 -7.38
CA PHE A 79 45.71 16.65 -8.48
C PHE A 79 46.79 17.61 -7.99
N ASP A 80 46.85 17.86 -6.68
CA ASP A 80 47.80 18.77 -6.04
C ASP A 80 48.58 18.03 -4.94
N PRO A 81 49.79 17.54 -5.23
CA PRO A 81 50.62 16.83 -4.25
C PRO A 81 50.98 17.65 -3.01
N GLU A 82 50.87 18.98 -3.09
CA GLU A 82 51.17 19.91 -2.00
C GLU A 82 49.91 20.35 -1.24
N SER A 83 48.75 19.74 -1.52
CA SER A 83 47.49 20.10 -0.87
C SER A 83 47.52 19.85 0.63
N GLU A 84 46.95 20.78 1.40
CA GLU A 84 46.73 20.60 2.84
C GLU A 84 45.53 19.68 3.16
N PHE A 85 44.71 19.33 2.16
CA PHE A 85 43.57 18.42 2.31
C PHE A 85 43.97 16.99 1.94
N GLU A 86 43.36 16.02 2.61
CA GLU A 86 43.50 14.62 2.23
C GLU A 86 42.74 14.35 0.92
N PRO A 87 43.36 13.70 -0.09
CA PRO A 87 42.68 13.37 -1.34
C PRO A 87 41.59 12.33 -1.12
N LEU A 88 40.52 12.38 -1.91
CA LEU A 88 39.47 11.34 -1.91
C LEU A 88 39.99 9.93 -2.22
N TYR A 89 41.17 9.84 -2.82
CA TYR A 89 41.84 8.58 -3.14
C TYR A 89 43.28 8.58 -2.62
N ALA A 90 43.65 7.55 -1.84
CA ALA A 90 45.03 7.31 -1.44
C ALA A 90 45.79 6.61 -2.58
N GLY A 91 46.56 7.37 -3.35
CA GLY A 91 47.33 6.88 -4.50
C GLY A 91 48.60 6.13 -4.09
N SER A 92 48.49 4.87 -3.67
CA SER A 92 49.67 4.01 -3.40
C SER A 92 49.95 2.95 -4.48
N ASN A 93 48.95 2.48 -5.23
CA ASN A 93 49.14 1.67 -6.44
C ASN A 93 47.79 1.49 -7.16
N PRO A 94 47.61 1.79 -8.46
CA PRO A 94 46.36 1.54 -9.18
C PRO A 94 45.98 0.05 -9.24
N ASP A 95 46.98 -0.84 -9.25
CA ASP A 95 46.80 -2.30 -9.18
C ASP A 95 46.46 -2.79 -7.75
N GLU A 96 46.58 -1.92 -6.74
CA GLU A 96 46.15 -2.14 -5.34
C GLU A 96 45.09 -1.11 -4.92
N SER A 97 44.28 -0.59 -5.86
CA SER A 97 43.02 0.06 -5.48
C SER A 97 42.28 -0.93 -4.57
N PRO A 98 42.09 -0.65 -3.27
CA PRO A 98 41.88 -1.74 -2.36
C PRO A 98 40.60 -2.48 -2.68
N ILE A 99 39.54 -1.85 -3.21
CA ILE A 99 38.25 -2.52 -3.35
C ILE A 99 37.51 -2.04 -4.63
N PRO A 100 37.45 -2.86 -5.71
CA PRO A 100 36.75 -2.57 -6.97
C PRO A 100 35.28 -2.17 -6.83
N LEU A 101 34.69 -2.39 -5.65
CA LEU A 101 33.29 -2.18 -5.29
C LEU A 101 33.06 -1.02 -4.30
N GLU A 102 34.07 -0.24 -3.91
CA GLU A 102 33.94 0.73 -2.79
C GLU A 102 33.63 2.18 -3.11
N GLY A 103 33.75 2.59 -4.37
CA GLY A 103 33.48 3.97 -4.78
C GLY A 103 34.38 5.02 -4.12
N ASN A 104 34.22 6.29 -4.50
CA ASN A 104 34.97 7.43 -3.98
C ASN A 104 34.19 8.21 -2.89
N ILE A 105 32.89 7.98 -2.77
CA ILE A 105 32.01 8.63 -1.78
C ILE A 105 31.25 7.60 -0.92
N GLY A 106 31.83 6.40 -0.78
CA GLY A 106 31.30 5.29 -0.01
C GLY A 106 30.73 4.15 -0.86
N PRO A 107 30.18 3.11 -0.22
CA PRO A 107 29.86 1.81 -0.82
C PRO A 107 28.63 1.81 -1.75
N THR A 108 28.25 2.93 -2.36
CA THR A 108 27.07 2.98 -3.23
C THR A 108 27.22 2.11 -4.47
N ARG A 109 28.37 1.51 -4.77
CA ARG A 109 28.50 0.47 -5.83
C ARG A 109 28.05 -0.93 -5.40
N TRP A 110 27.79 -1.16 -4.10
CA TRP A 110 27.39 -2.46 -3.59
C TRP A 110 26.03 -2.92 -4.11
N THR A 111 25.94 -4.20 -4.47
CA THR A 111 24.71 -4.86 -4.92
C THR A 111 24.23 -5.95 -3.97
N GLY A 112 25.01 -6.32 -2.95
CA GLY A 112 24.72 -7.40 -2.00
C GLY A 112 24.05 -6.95 -0.71
N ILE A 113 23.19 -5.93 -0.76
CA ILE A 113 22.45 -5.45 0.42
C ILE A 113 21.01 -5.94 0.31
N SER A 114 20.76 -7.13 0.88
CA SER A 114 19.43 -7.76 0.89
C SER A 114 18.54 -7.32 2.06
N LYS A 115 18.87 -6.20 2.72
CA LYS A 115 18.10 -5.60 3.82
C LYS A 115 17.54 -4.25 3.37
N PRO A 116 16.30 -3.86 3.76
CA PRO A 116 15.71 -2.57 3.43
C PRO A 116 16.60 -1.37 3.78
N VAL A 117 16.62 -0.39 2.87
CA VAL A 117 17.34 0.88 3.04
C VAL A 117 16.40 2.00 2.63
N ILE A 118 16.22 2.98 3.50
CA ILE A 118 15.33 4.13 3.31
C ILE A 118 16.18 5.40 3.35
N ALA A 119 16.09 6.24 2.32
CA ALA A 119 16.69 7.57 2.34
C ALA A 119 15.64 8.60 2.78
N ALA A 120 15.88 9.25 3.91
CA ALA A 120 15.14 10.44 4.36
C ALA A 120 15.84 11.69 3.80
N VAL A 121 15.36 12.20 2.68
CA VAL A 121 15.99 13.28 1.92
C VAL A 121 15.46 14.63 2.41
N ASN A 122 16.14 15.18 3.40
CA ASN A 122 15.80 16.41 4.14
C ASN A 122 16.29 17.72 3.48
N GLY A 123 16.69 17.68 2.20
CA GLY A 123 17.25 18.85 1.51
C GLY A 123 17.88 18.48 0.17
N ALA A 124 18.91 19.22 -0.26
CA ALA A 124 19.64 18.94 -1.49
C ALA A 124 20.31 17.54 -1.48
N ALA A 125 20.05 16.74 -2.52
CA ALA A 125 20.71 15.47 -2.83
C ALA A 125 21.34 15.56 -4.23
N TYR A 126 22.61 15.96 -4.27
CA TYR A 126 23.29 16.32 -5.51
C TYR A 126 24.49 15.45 -5.80
N ALA A 127 24.69 15.14 -7.09
CA ALA A 127 25.82 14.33 -7.57
C ALA A 127 25.97 13.06 -6.72
N GLY A 128 27.03 12.96 -5.91
CA GLY A 128 27.21 11.85 -5.00
C GLY A 128 26.08 11.64 -3.98
N GLY A 129 25.44 12.71 -3.51
CA GLY A 129 24.26 12.60 -2.67
C GLY A 129 23.05 12.02 -3.41
N LEU A 130 22.92 12.28 -4.71
CA LEU A 130 21.93 11.61 -5.54
C LEU A 130 22.24 10.11 -5.68
N GLU A 131 23.50 9.72 -5.77
CA GLU A 131 23.92 8.31 -5.83
C GLU A 131 23.57 7.57 -4.53
N TRP A 132 23.74 8.21 -3.38
CA TRP A 132 23.26 7.68 -2.09
C TRP A 132 21.73 7.59 -2.01
N ALA A 133 21.00 8.58 -2.49
CA ALA A 133 19.54 8.49 -2.58
C ALA A 133 19.10 7.32 -3.50
N CYS A 134 19.81 7.11 -4.61
CA CYS A 134 19.55 6.01 -5.55
C CYS A 134 19.99 4.64 -5.01
N LEU A 135 20.92 4.57 -4.06
CA LEU A 135 21.30 3.31 -3.38
C LEU A 135 20.13 2.79 -2.53
N ALA A 136 19.38 3.67 -1.88
CA ALA A 136 18.26 3.27 -1.05
C ALA A 136 17.20 2.50 -1.86
N HIS A 137 16.41 1.66 -1.18
CA HIS A 137 15.28 0.97 -1.80
C HIS A 137 14.06 1.91 -1.85
N ILE A 138 13.88 2.73 -0.81
CA ILE A 138 12.78 3.70 -0.67
C ILE A 138 13.38 5.09 -0.42
N ARG A 139 12.79 6.14 -1.02
CA ARG A 139 13.12 7.54 -0.70
C ARG A 139 11.89 8.28 -0.23
N ILE A 140 11.98 8.88 0.94
CA ILE A 140 11.00 9.81 1.50
C ILE A 140 11.68 11.18 1.50
N ALA A 141 11.07 12.17 0.86
CA ALA A 141 11.69 13.48 0.70
C ALA A 141 10.84 14.58 1.31
N ASP A 142 11.49 15.55 1.95
CA ASP A 142 10.80 16.79 2.31
C ASP A 142 10.38 17.53 1.03
N GLN A 143 9.25 18.25 1.08
CA GLN A 143 8.72 19.01 -0.07
C GLN A 143 9.71 20.02 -0.68
N HIS A 144 10.66 20.51 0.12
CA HIS A 144 11.70 21.47 -0.31
C HIS A 144 12.99 20.79 -0.80
N ALA A 145 13.07 19.46 -0.71
CA ALA A 145 14.21 18.70 -1.20
C ALA A 145 14.38 18.86 -2.72
N SER A 146 15.62 18.69 -3.16
CA SER A 146 15.98 18.87 -4.57
C SER A 146 17.07 17.89 -4.99
N PHE A 147 17.02 17.49 -6.26
CA PHE A 147 17.84 16.41 -6.82
C PHE A 147 18.50 16.86 -8.12
N GLY A 148 19.72 16.40 -8.40
CA GLY A 148 20.36 16.71 -9.68
C GLY A 148 21.77 16.16 -9.85
N VAL A 149 22.15 15.95 -11.11
CA VAL A 149 23.50 15.54 -11.53
C VAL A 149 24.36 16.79 -11.72
N THR A 150 24.66 17.49 -10.63
CA THR A 150 25.31 18.81 -10.69
C THR A 150 26.82 18.74 -10.89
N CYS A 151 27.44 17.57 -10.73
CA CYS A 151 28.89 17.34 -10.86
C CYS A 151 29.43 17.65 -12.26
N HIS A 152 28.61 17.51 -13.32
CA HIS A 152 29.02 17.82 -14.69
C HIS A 152 29.40 19.29 -14.90
N ARG A 153 28.90 20.22 -14.05
CA ARG A 153 29.32 21.64 -14.06
C ARG A 153 30.82 21.81 -13.77
N TRP A 154 31.43 20.82 -13.13
CA TRP A 154 32.82 20.82 -12.69
C TRP A 154 33.67 19.76 -13.41
N ASN A 155 33.17 19.23 -14.54
CA ASN A 155 33.80 18.13 -15.27
C ASN A 155 34.00 16.85 -14.41
N VAL A 156 33.14 16.65 -13.42
CA VAL A 156 33.11 15.44 -12.59
C VAL A 156 31.94 14.57 -13.04
N GLY A 157 32.21 13.30 -13.37
CA GLY A 157 31.19 12.33 -13.74
C GLY A 157 30.56 11.66 -12.53
N LEU A 158 29.37 11.08 -12.72
CA LEU A 158 28.80 10.11 -11.78
C LEU A 158 29.70 8.86 -11.77
N GLY A 159 30.16 8.47 -10.59
CA GLY A 159 31.19 7.43 -10.44
C GLY A 159 30.72 6.22 -9.66
N ASP A 160 29.69 6.33 -8.83
CA ASP A 160 29.37 5.36 -7.78
C ASP A 160 27.93 4.85 -7.87
N GLY A 161 27.48 4.63 -9.12
CA GLY A 161 26.24 3.93 -9.43
C GLY A 161 25.14 4.81 -10.00
N GLY A 162 25.30 6.14 -10.05
CA GLY A 162 24.29 7.06 -10.56
C GLY A 162 23.88 6.80 -12.01
N THR A 163 24.85 6.49 -12.88
CA THR A 163 24.58 6.13 -14.29
C THR A 163 23.86 4.79 -14.45
N GLN A 164 23.78 3.98 -13.39
CA GLN A 164 23.19 2.65 -13.41
C GLN A 164 21.85 2.61 -12.70
N ARG A 165 21.75 3.12 -11.47
CA ARG A 165 20.51 3.06 -10.68
C ARG A 165 19.47 4.07 -11.15
N LEU A 166 19.87 5.32 -11.42
CA LEU A 166 18.94 6.35 -11.87
C LEU A 166 18.11 5.92 -13.10
N PRO A 167 18.70 5.47 -14.23
CA PRO A 167 17.90 5.04 -15.39
C PRO A 167 17.05 3.80 -15.14
N ARG A 168 17.40 2.94 -14.18
CA ARG A 168 16.59 1.77 -13.81
C ARG A 168 15.38 2.16 -12.98
N MET A 169 15.47 3.26 -12.22
CA MET A 169 14.37 3.78 -11.40
C MET A 169 13.38 4.62 -12.21
N ILE A 170 13.87 5.60 -12.98
CA ILE A 170 13.02 6.62 -13.62
C ILE A 170 12.90 6.46 -15.15
N GLY A 171 13.44 5.37 -15.67
CA GLY A 171 13.57 5.12 -17.10
C GLY A 171 14.70 5.91 -17.75
N MET A 172 15.27 5.35 -18.82
CA MET A 172 16.44 5.91 -19.50
C MET A 172 16.22 7.35 -19.98
N SER A 173 15.04 7.69 -20.50
CA SER A 173 14.77 9.02 -21.04
C SER A 173 14.83 10.12 -19.97
N ARG A 174 14.20 9.90 -18.80
CA ARG A 174 14.22 10.89 -17.71
C ARG A 174 15.59 10.97 -17.06
N ALA A 175 16.28 9.84 -16.92
CA ALA A 175 17.65 9.83 -16.40
C ALA A 175 18.61 10.58 -17.32
N LEU A 176 18.54 10.39 -18.64
CA LEU A 176 19.40 11.11 -19.59
C LEU A 176 19.14 12.62 -19.58
N ASP A 177 17.89 13.06 -19.42
CA ASP A 177 17.59 14.48 -19.23
C ASP A 177 18.37 15.05 -18.02
N LEU A 178 18.29 14.40 -16.85
CA LEU A 178 19.02 14.86 -15.66
C LEU A 178 20.54 14.76 -15.82
N ILE A 179 21.04 13.67 -16.40
CA ILE A 179 22.47 13.41 -16.59
C ILE A 179 23.09 14.40 -17.58
N ILE A 180 22.46 14.62 -18.74
CA ILE A 180 22.99 15.48 -19.80
C ILE A 180 22.88 16.96 -19.41
N THR A 181 21.73 17.38 -18.88
CA THR A 181 21.48 18.80 -18.60
C THR A 181 22.06 19.25 -17.27
N GLY A 182 22.24 18.33 -16.31
CA GLY A 182 22.59 18.67 -14.92
C GLY A 182 21.57 19.60 -14.26
N ARG A 183 20.31 19.61 -14.77
CA ARG A 183 19.23 20.42 -14.19
C ARG A 183 18.85 19.87 -12.81
N VAL A 184 18.36 20.78 -11.97
CA VAL A 184 17.86 20.43 -10.64
C VAL A 184 16.34 20.29 -10.70
N ILE A 185 15.82 19.28 -10.03
CA ILE A 185 14.38 19.04 -9.87
C ILE A 185 13.99 19.10 -8.41
N GLY A 186 12.77 19.57 -8.11
CA GLY A 186 12.20 19.54 -6.77
C GLY A 186 11.51 18.21 -6.46
N ALA A 187 11.18 17.99 -5.19
CA ALA A 187 10.49 16.78 -4.71
C ALA A 187 9.21 16.40 -5.49
N PRO A 188 8.30 17.33 -5.88
CA PRO A 188 7.10 16.96 -6.63
C PRO A 188 7.38 16.38 -8.03
N GLU A 189 8.41 16.90 -8.72
CA GLU A 189 8.82 16.31 -10.00
C GLU A 189 9.51 14.97 -9.76
N ALA A 190 10.35 14.86 -8.74
CA ALA A 190 11.05 13.64 -8.40
C ALA A 190 10.09 12.49 -8.08
N GLU A 191 9.00 12.76 -7.34
CA GLU A 191 7.93 11.80 -7.08
C GLU A 191 7.22 11.39 -8.38
N ARG A 192 6.78 12.37 -9.18
CA ARG A 192 6.07 12.13 -10.44
C ARG A 192 6.84 11.26 -11.44
N ILE A 193 8.17 11.30 -11.43
CA ILE A 193 9.01 10.49 -12.33
C ILE A 193 9.48 9.17 -11.70
N GLY A 194 9.09 8.88 -10.46
CA GLY A 194 9.46 7.64 -9.75
C GLY A 194 10.83 7.67 -9.07
N LEU A 195 11.46 8.85 -8.92
CA LEU A 195 12.70 8.98 -8.14
C LEU A 195 12.39 8.96 -6.63
N VAL A 196 11.31 9.62 -6.19
CA VAL A 196 10.90 9.67 -4.78
C VAL A 196 9.62 8.85 -4.61
N ASN A 197 9.52 8.11 -3.48
CA ASN A 197 8.36 7.27 -3.18
C ASN A 197 7.26 8.03 -2.44
N GLU A 198 7.64 8.98 -1.58
CA GLU A 198 6.71 9.78 -0.78
C GLU A 198 7.30 11.18 -0.54
N VAL A 199 6.47 12.23 -0.65
CA VAL A 199 6.83 13.60 -0.31
C VAL A 199 6.11 14.03 0.97
N THR A 200 6.87 14.53 1.96
CA THR A 200 6.34 15.01 3.24
C THR A 200 6.43 16.53 3.35
N GLU A 201 5.77 17.11 4.36
CA GLU A 201 6.08 18.48 4.80
C GLU A 201 7.57 18.60 5.17
N SER A 202 8.13 19.81 5.03
CA SER A 202 9.54 20.07 5.35
C SER A 202 9.86 19.78 6.82
N GLY A 203 10.94 19.05 7.08
CA GLY A 203 11.36 18.64 8.41
C GLY A 203 10.66 17.38 8.93
N ARG A 204 9.88 16.67 8.09
CA ARG A 204 9.12 15.48 8.50
C ARG A 204 9.61 14.18 7.87
N CYS A 205 10.46 14.25 6.83
CA CYS A 205 10.87 13.04 6.10
C CYS A 205 11.61 12.01 6.97
N LEU A 206 12.42 12.44 7.95
CA LEU A 206 13.13 11.53 8.85
C LEU A 206 12.15 10.82 9.80
N ASP A 207 11.23 11.55 10.43
CA ASP A 207 10.22 10.96 11.30
C ASP A 207 9.40 9.91 10.53
N ARG A 208 8.94 10.26 9.33
CA ARG A 208 8.19 9.33 8.47
C ARG A 208 9.02 8.12 8.05
N ALA A 209 10.30 8.31 7.74
CA ALA A 209 11.20 7.21 7.40
C ALA A 209 11.44 6.26 8.58
N LEU A 210 11.53 6.79 9.81
CA LEU A 210 11.67 5.99 11.03
C LEU A 210 10.39 5.24 11.38
N GLU A 211 9.22 5.86 11.18
CA GLU A 211 7.92 5.17 11.31
C GLU A 211 7.84 3.99 10.34
N LEU A 212 8.10 4.22 9.04
CA LEU A 212 8.11 3.17 8.04
C LEU A 212 9.15 2.09 8.32
N ALA A 213 10.34 2.48 8.80
CA ALA A 213 11.37 1.53 9.19
C ALA A 213 10.93 0.63 10.36
N ALA A 214 10.21 1.18 11.34
CA ALA A 214 9.67 0.41 12.45
C ALA A 214 8.59 -0.58 11.98
N GLU A 215 7.68 -0.14 11.09
CA GLU A 215 6.68 -1.01 10.46
C GLU A 215 7.36 -2.18 9.72
N ILE A 216 8.35 -1.89 8.88
CA ILE A 216 9.10 -2.90 8.11
C ILE A 216 9.89 -3.84 9.04
N SER A 217 10.48 -3.31 10.12
CA SER A 217 11.24 -4.11 11.10
C SER A 217 10.36 -5.12 11.84
N ALA A 218 9.05 -4.84 11.98
CA ALA A 218 8.09 -5.75 12.61
C ALA A 218 7.62 -6.90 11.70
N LEU A 219 7.90 -6.84 10.39
CA LEU A 219 7.53 -7.89 9.44
C LEU A 219 8.42 -9.13 9.59
N PRO A 220 7.96 -10.33 9.14
CA PRO A 220 8.81 -11.50 9.02
C PRO A 220 9.99 -11.25 8.07
N GLN A 221 11.18 -11.04 8.65
CA GLN A 221 12.37 -10.62 7.94
C GLN A 221 12.87 -11.62 6.88
N PRO A 222 12.80 -12.95 7.07
CA PRO A 222 13.28 -13.88 6.06
C PRO A 222 12.62 -13.71 4.70
N ALA A 223 11.27 -13.71 4.67
CA ALA A 223 10.50 -13.59 3.43
C ALA A 223 10.77 -12.25 2.74
N LEU A 224 10.77 -11.17 3.51
CA LEU A 224 11.08 -9.84 2.99
C LEU A 224 12.47 -9.79 2.33
N ARG A 225 13.49 -10.33 3.00
CA ARG A 225 14.89 -10.28 2.53
C ARG A 225 15.08 -11.12 1.26
N THR A 226 14.46 -12.30 1.17
CA THR A 226 14.53 -13.13 -0.05
C THR A 226 13.84 -12.47 -1.23
N ASP A 227 12.69 -11.82 -1.01
CA ASP A 227 11.96 -11.14 -2.08
C ASP A 227 12.74 -9.92 -2.59
N LEU A 228 13.28 -9.12 -1.67
CA LEU A 228 14.16 -8.00 -2.01
C LEU A 228 15.40 -8.48 -2.78
N GLU A 229 16.06 -9.52 -2.30
CA GLU A 229 17.23 -10.07 -2.98
C GLU A 229 16.89 -10.64 -4.37
N ALA A 230 15.79 -11.36 -4.50
CA ALA A 230 15.33 -11.91 -5.77
C ALA A 230 15.05 -10.80 -6.79
N ALA A 231 14.35 -9.75 -6.36
CA ALA A 231 14.07 -8.60 -7.20
C ALA A 231 15.35 -7.89 -7.65
N LEU A 232 16.31 -7.65 -6.75
CA LEU A 232 17.56 -6.96 -7.07
C LEU A 232 18.48 -7.78 -7.97
N ARG A 233 18.63 -9.08 -7.69
CA ARG A 233 19.50 -9.98 -8.47
C ARG A 233 18.90 -10.37 -9.81
N GLY A 234 17.57 -10.51 -9.89
CA GLY A 234 16.86 -10.82 -11.12
C GLY A 234 16.71 -9.62 -12.05
N PHE A 235 16.84 -8.39 -11.55
CA PHE A 235 16.64 -7.19 -12.35
C PHE A 235 17.73 -7.03 -13.43
N GLY A 236 17.32 -7.17 -14.69
CA GLY A 236 18.20 -7.08 -15.86
C GLY A 236 18.61 -8.44 -16.43
N GLU A 237 18.27 -9.53 -15.75
CA GLU A 237 18.39 -10.89 -16.28
C GLU A 237 17.24 -11.20 -17.25
N PRO A 238 17.41 -12.18 -18.17
CA PRO A 238 16.29 -12.79 -18.87
C PRO A 238 15.27 -13.35 -17.86
N LEU A 239 13.98 -13.26 -18.17
CA LEU A 239 12.91 -13.67 -17.26
C LEU A 239 13.11 -15.07 -16.67
N GLU A 240 13.55 -16.04 -17.48
CA GLU A 240 13.83 -17.41 -17.02
C GLU A 240 14.92 -17.47 -15.95
N ALA A 241 16.01 -16.71 -16.12
CA ALA A 241 17.08 -16.64 -15.13
C ALA A 241 16.64 -15.91 -13.84
N GLY A 242 15.83 -14.84 -14.00
CA GLY A 242 15.22 -14.15 -12.85
C GLY A 242 14.30 -15.06 -12.03
N LEU A 243 13.44 -15.84 -12.68
CA LEU A 243 12.55 -16.80 -12.01
C LEU A 243 13.33 -17.94 -11.35
N GLU A 244 14.47 -18.35 -11.90
CA GLU A 244 15.34 -19.35 -11.27
C GLU A 244 15.99 -18.80 -9.99
N ILE A 245 16.41 -17.53 -9.99
CA ILE A 245 16.91 -16.84 -8.78
C ILE A 245 15.80 -16.77 -7.72
N GLU A 246 14.59 -16.33 -8.11
CA GLU A 246 13.42 -16.27 -7.23
C GLU A 246 13.12 -17.63 -6.60
N ARG A 247 13.05 -18.69 -7.42
CA ARG A 247 12.80 -20.07 -6.97
C ARG A 247 13.84 -20.53 -5.95
N GLN A 248 15.12 -20.26 -6.19
CA GLN A 248 16.20 -20.68 -5.28
C GLN A 248 16.08 -19.97 -3.92
N LEU A 249 15.85 -18.66 -3.92
CA LEU A 249 15.71 -17.86 -2.70
C LEU A 249 14.44 -18.23 -1.94
N PHE A 250 13.29 -18.35 -2.61
CA PHE A 250 12.04 -18.78 -1.99
C PHE A 250 12.17 -20.16 -1.34
N ASN A 251 12.79 -21.12 -2.02
CA ASN A 251 12.97 -22.47 -1.48
C ASN A 251 13.83 -22.49 -0.21
N SER A 252 14.76 -21.54 -0.03
CA SER A 252 15.55 -21.40 1.20
C SER A 252 14.71 -20.97 2.43
N LEU A 253 13.51 -20.44 2.23
CA LEU A 253 12.57 -20.08 3.31
C LEU A 253 11.81 -21.29 3.85
N LEU A 254 11.59 -22.33 3.04
CA LEU A 254 10.68 -23.42 3.36
C LEU A 254 11.10 -24.21 4.61
N ASP A 255 12.39 -24.19 4.94
CA ASP A 255 12.95 -24.85 6.13
C ASP A 255 12.97 -23.95 7.38
N GLN A 256 12.61 -22.66 7.25
CA GLN A 256 12.66 -21.70 8.36
C GLN A 256 11.41 -21.77 9.24
N PRO A 257 11.51 -21.54 10.56
CA PRO A 257 10.37 -21.64 11.47
C PRO A 257 9.30 -20.57 11.21
N GLU A 258 9.67 -19.39 10.73
CA GLU A 258 8.80 -18.23 10.52
C GLU A 258 7.67 -18.52 9.53
N ILE A 259 7.93 -19.31 8.47
CA ILE A 259 6.89 -19.67 7.50
C ILE A 259 5.79 -20.52 8.14
N ARG A 260 6.16 -21.41 9.07
CA ARG A 260 5.20 -22.24 9.81
C ARG A 260 4.39 -21.39 10.77
N THR A 261 5.05 -20.53 11.54
CA THR A 261 4.40 -19.60 12.47
C THR A 261 3.43 -18.67 11.75
N GLY A 262 3.87 -18.04 10.66
CA GLY A 262 3.04 -17.12 9.86
C GLY A 262 1.85 -17.82 9.20
N ALA A 263 2.05 -19.00 8.62
CA ALA A 263 0.95 -19.78 8.03
C ALA A 263 -0.09 -20.19 9.08
N SER A 264 0.35 -20.64 10.26
CA SER A 264 -0.54 -20.95 11.39
C SER A 264 -1.32 -19.72 11.85
N ALA A 265 -0.65 -18.60 12.11
CA ALA A 265 -1.30 -17.35 12.52
C ALA A 265 -2.35 -16.87 11.51
N PHE A 266 -2.05 -16.98 10.20
CA PHE A 266 -3.01 -16.64 9.15
C PHE A 266 -4.25 -17.55 9.18
N VAL A 267 -4.06 -18.88 9.28
CA VAL A 267 -5.16 -19.86 9.36
C VAL A 267 -6.01 -19.61 10.62
N ASP A 268 -5.35 -19.33 11.74
CA ASP A 268 -5.99 -19.04 13.03
C ASP A 268 -6.62 -17.64 13.08
N ARG A 269 -6.49 -16.85 12.00
CA ARG A 269 -6.94 -15.46 11.86
C ARG A 269 -6.34 -14.51 12.91
N ASP A 270 -5.19 -14.89 13.47
CA ASP A 270 -4.39 -14.12 14.41
C ASP A 270 -3.39 -13.23 13.65
N HIS A 271 -3.93 -12.33 12.82
CA HIS A 271 -3.15 -11.35 12.05
C HIS A 271 -3.55 -9.93 12.49
N PRO A 272 -2.63 -8.94 12.54
CA PRO A 272 -2.93 -7.55 12.92
C PRO A 272 -4.18 -6.95 12.23
N ASP A 273 -4.39 -7.27 10.95
CA ASP A 273 -5.55 -6.81 10.17
C ASP A 273 -6.88 -7.53 10.50
N ARG A 274 -6.84 -8.55 11.36
CA ARG A 274 -7.97 -9.43 11.72
C ARG A 274 -8.03 -9.75 13.21
N VAL A 275 -7.24 -9.07 14.05
CA VAL A 275 -7.35 -9.18 15.51
C VAL A 275 -8.80 -8.97 15.90
N ALA A 276 -9.35 -9.83 16.74
CA ALA A 276 -10.72 -9.71 17.20
C ALA A 276 -10.95 -8.30 17.79
N GLY A 277 -11.71 -7.46 17.07
CA GLY A 277 -12.00 -6.07 17.45
C GLY A 277 -11.27 -4.99 16.63
N ALA A 278 -10.36 -5.34 15.73
CA ALA A 278 -9.76 -4.40 14.78
C ALA A 278 -10.73 -4.08 13.62
N PRO A 279 -10.89 -2.80 13.23
CA PRO A 279 -11.67 -2.44 12.05
C PRO A 279 -10.95 -2.90 10.77
N PRO A 280 -11.66 -3.45 9.77
CA PRO A 280 -11.05 -3.90 8.53
C PRO A 280 -10.51 -2.75 7.68
N LEU A 281 -9.45 -3.04 6.90
CA LEU A 281 -8.68 -2.05 6.12
C LEU A 281 -9.32 -1.60 4.79
N TYR A 282 -10.32 -2.33 4.26
CA TYR A 282 -10.95 -2.06 2.95
C TYR A 282 -12.45 -1.76 3.11
N PRO A 283 -13.07 -0.95 2.23
CA PRO A 283 -14.49 -0.59 2.37
C PRO A 283 -15.45 -1.78 2.46
N PRO A 284 -15.37 -2.85 1.62
CA PRO A 284 -16.21 -4.03 1.77
C PRO A 284 -15.96 -4.79 3.08
N GLY A 285 -14.67 -4.90 3.46
CA GLY A 285 -14.29 -5.50 4.74
C GLY A 285 -14.90 -4.72 5.90
N ALA A 286 -14.71 -3.40 5.92
CA ALA A 286 -15.16 -2.51 6.98
C ALA A 286 -16.69 -2.50 7.07
N ALA A 287 -17.37 -2.50 5.92
CA ALA A 287 -18.80 -2.64 5.81
C ALA A 287 -19.29 -3.99 6.37
N TYR A 288 -18.61 -5.10 6.06
CA TYR A 288 -18.93 -6.41 6.63
C TYR A 288 -18.78 -6.43 8.15
N ALA A 289 -17.65 -5.96 8.70
CA ALA A 289 -17.45 -5.97 10.15
C ALA A 289 -18.42 -5.02 10.88
N PHE A 290 -18.75 -3.89 10.27
CA PHE A 290 -19.78 -2.99 10.78
C PHE A 290 -21.14 -3.69 10.79
N ALA A 291 -21.56 -4.27 9.66
CA ALA A 291 -22.81 -5.01 9.54
C ALA A 291 -22.88 -6.20 10.51
N GLU A 292 -21.81 -6.98 10.64
CA GLU A 292 -21.72 -8.10 11.59
C GLU A 292 -21.89 -7.65 13.04
N LYS A 293 -21.24 -6.54 13.43
CA LYS A 293 -21.39 -5.95 14.76
C LYS A 293 -22.83 -5.48 15.01
N VAL A 294 -23.42 -4.83 14.03
CA VAL A 294 -24.76 -4.22 14.09
C VAL A 294 -25.86 -5.29 14.15
N HIS A 295 -25.73 -6.35 13.34
CA HIS A 295 -26.67 -7.46 13.31
C HIS A 295 -26.40 -8.55 14.36
N ARG A 296 -25.40 -8.38 15.23
CA ARG A 296 -25.03 -9.37 16.23
C ARG A 296 -26.20 -9.72 17.15
N GLY A 297 -26.48 -11.03 17.27
CA GLY A 297 -27.56 -11.55 18.10
C GLY A 297 -28.96 -11.37 17.50
N GLN A 298 -29.06 -10.89 16.26
CA GLN A 298 -30.27 -10.95 15.47
C GLN A 298 -30.32 -12.30 14.76
N SER A 299 -31.51 -12.91 14.75
CA SER A 299 -31.83 -14.06 13.92
C SER A 299 -32.68 -13.60 12.74
N ASP A 300 -32.79 -14.43 11.71
CA ASP A 300 -33.73 -14.17 10.62
C ASP A 300 -35.19 -14.12 11.12
N ASN A 301 -36.12 -13.78 10.22
CA ASN A 301 -37.56 -13.70 10.53
C ASN A 301 -38.18 -15.02 11.03
N HIS A 302 -37.42 -16.12 11.06
CA HIS A 302 -37.85 -17.44 11.50
C HIS A 302 -37.01 -17.97 12.68
N GLY A 303 -36.15 -17.13 13.28
CA GLY A 303 -35.34 -17.48 14.44
C GLY A 303 -34.15 -18.39 14.14
N ARG A 304 -33.70 -18.51 12.88
CA ARG A 304 -32.59 -19.37 12.45
C ARG A 304 -31.39 -18.53 11.95
N GLY A 305 -30.18 -18.99 12.23
CA GLY A 305 -28.91 -18.41 11.72
C GLY A 305 -28.55 -17.05 12.31
N ASP A 306 -27.33 -16.60 12.00
CA ASP A 306 -26.89 -15.23 12.28
C ASP A 306 -27.39 -14.32 11.14
N PHE A 307 -28.11 -13.24 11.46
CA PHE A 307 -28.75 -12.38 10.46
C PHE A 307 -27.78 -11.84 9.38
N ILE A 308 -26.47 -11.76 9.68
CA ILE A 308 -25.41 -11.35 8.75
C ILE A 308 -25.31 -12.23 7.48
N ASP A 309 -25.87 -13.44 7.50
CA ASP A 309 -25.92 -14.33 6.35
C ASP A 309 -26.70 -13.71 5.17
N HIS A 310 -27.75 -12.93 5.44
CA HIS A 310 -28.55 -12.30 4.40
C HIS A 310 -27.77 -11.18 3.67
N PRO A 311 -27.24 -10.14 4.35
CA PRO A 311 -26.37 -9.15 3.71
C PRO A 311 -25.16 -9.78 3.00
N SER A 312 -24.58 -10.85 3.56
CA SER A 312 -23.49 -11.59 2.90
C SER A 312 -23.93 -12.27 1.60
N ARG A 313 -25.17 -12.76 1.53
CA ARG A 313 -25.76 -13.29 0.30
C ARG A 313 -25.95 -12.17 -0.72
N VAL A 314 -26.53 -11.04 -0.32
CA VAL A 314 -26.72 -9.88 -1.20
C VAL A 314 -25.39 -9.41 -1.79
N ALA A 315 -24.33 -9.27 -0.98
CA ALA A 315 -23.00 -8.88 -1.44
C ALA A 315 -22.43 -9.84 -2.50
N ARG A 316 -22.55 -11.16 -2.30
CA ARG A 316 -22.12 -12.16 -3.30
C ARG A 316 -22.88 -12.02 -4.63
N ILE A 317 -24.18 -11.77 -4.57
CA ILE A 317 -25.00 -11.57 -5.77
C ILE A 317 -24.57 -10.28 -6.48
N THR A 318 -24.42 -9.17 -5.76
CA THR A 318 -23.97 -7.88 -6.27
C THR A 318 -22.65 -8.01 -7.04
N VAL A 319 -21.62 -8.63 -6.43
CA VAL A 319 -20.31 -8.85 -7.08
C VAL A 319 -20.44 -9.75 -8.31
N ARG A 320 -21.21 -10.83 -8.22
CA ARG A 320 -21.46 -11.77 -9.33
C ARG A 320 -22.08 -11.08 -10.55
N HIS A 321 -22.85 -10.02 -10.35
CA HIS A 321 -23.48 -9.25 -11.44
C HIS A 321 -22.75 -7.93 -11.76
N GLY A 322 -21.47 -7.83 -11.40
CA GLY A 322 -20.58 -6.75 -11.86
C GLY A 322 -20.50 -5.54 -10.93
N GLY A 323 -20.92 -5.67 -9.67
CA GLY A 323 -20.72 -4.63 -8.66
C GLY A 323 -19.25 -4.43 -8.30
N ASP A 324 -18.86 -3.17 -8.11
CA ASP A 324 -17.55 -2.77 -7.60
C ASP A 324 -17.50 -2.80 -6.06
N GLU A 325 -16.39 -2.36 -5.47
CA GLU A 325 -16.19 -2.35 -4.02
C GLU A 325 -17.21 -1.45 -3.29
N GLU A 326 -17.69 -0.38 -3.93
CA GLU A 326 -18.74 0.48 -3.37
C GLU A 326 -20.08 -0.26 -3.33
N ALA A 327 -20.44 -0.94 -4.42
CA ALA A 327 -21.64 -1.78 -4.48
C ALA A 327 -21.61 -2.93 -3.46
N GLU A 328 -20.45 -3.57 -3.30
CA GLU A 328 -20.26 -4.64 -2.32
C GLU A 328 -20.39 -4.12 -0.88
N ALA A 329 -19.76 -2.99 -0.57
CA ALA A 329 -19.89 -2.35 0.74
C ALA A 329 -21.35 -1.94 1.03
N ALA A 330 -22.03 -1.32 0.07
CA ALA A 330 -23.44 -0.97 0.19
C ALA A 330 -24.33 -2.20 0.38
N ALA A 331 -24.01 -3.33 -0.25
CA ALA A 331 -24.73 -4.59 -0.06
C ALA A 331 -24.57 -5.16 1.36
N TYR A 332 -23.41 -5.01 2.00
CA TYR A 332 -23.27 -5.37 3.41
C TYR A 332 -24.08 -4.44 4.33
N LEU A 333 -24.18 -3.16 3.98
CA LEU A 333 -24.81 -2.13 4.81
C LEU A 333 -26.32 -1.93 4.53
N HIS A 334 -26.89 -2.50 3.47
CA HIS A 334 -28.23 -2.15 2.99
C HIS A 334 -29.35 -2.32 4.04
N ASP A 335 -29.17 -3.23 4.99
CA ASP A 335 -30.12 -3.54 6.06
C ASP A 335 -29.70 -3.01 7.44
N THR A 336 -28.53 -2.35 7.56
CA THR A 336 -27.98 -1.97 8.88
C THR A 336 -28.79 -0.88 9.57
N VAL A 337 -29.43 0.01 8.79
CA VAL A 337 -30.31 1.05 9.32
C VAL A 337 -31.71 0.50 9.58
N GLU A 338 -32.29 -0.22 8.61
CA GLU A 338 -33.67 -0.72 8.70
C GLU A 338 -33.83 -1.83 9.76
N LYS A 339 -32.87 -2.76 9.83
CA LYS A 339 -32.94 -3.96 10.70
C LYS A 339 -31.80 -4.01 11.71
N GLY A 340 -30.65 -3.46 11.35
CA GLY A 340 -29.43 -3.53 12.15
C GLY A 340 -29.37 -2.63 13.39
N ARG A 341 -30.19 -1.55 13.45
CA ARG A 341 -30.18 -0.54 14.51
C ARG A 341 -28.97 0.42 14.49
N ALA A 342 -28.27 0.53 13.37
CA ALA A 342 -27.29 1.61 13.17
C ALA A 342 -28.01 2.93 12.84
N THR A 343 -27.46 4.07 13.27
CA THR A 343 -27.94 5.39 12.82
C THR A 343 -27.28 5.83 11.51
N ASP A 344 -27.88 6.78 10.81
CA ASP A 344 -27.30 7.37 9.60
C ASP A 344 -25.99 8.11 9.89
N GLU A 345 -25.87 8.75 11.06
CA GLU A 345 -24.61 9.38 11.46
C GLU A 345 -23.49 8.36 11.72
N GLU A 346 -23.81 7.16 12.21
CA GLU A 346 -22.82 6.10 12.40
C GLU A 346 -22.28 5.58 11.06
N ILE A 347 -23.15 5.48 10.03
CA ILE A 347 -22.72 5.11 8.67
C ILE A 347 -21.87 6.20 8.05
N GLU A 348 -22.28 7.47 8.16
CA GLU A 348 -21.52 8.59 7.61
C GLU A 348 -20.14 8.73 8.26
N ALA A 349 -20.06 8.57 9.58
CA ALA A 349 -18.79 8.64 10.30
C ALA A 349 -17.82 7.53 9.88
N ALA A 350 -18.33 6.33 9.56
CA ALA A 350 -17.51 5.19 9.21
C ALA A 350 -17.15 5.11 7.71
N PHE A 351 -18.06 5.53 6.82
CA PHE A 351 -17.97 5.29 5.38
C PHE A 351 -18.15 6.54 4.50
N GLY A 352 -18.42 7.69 5.12
CA GLY A 352 -18.62 8.97 4.44
C GLY A 352 -20.06 9.20 3.95
N PRO A 353 -20.36 10.45 3.54
CA PRO A 353 -21.73 10.88 3.23
C PRO A 353 -22.32 10.21 1.99
N ALA A 354 -21.50 9.87 0.99
CA ALA A 354 -21.97 9.19 -0.22
C ALA A 354 -22.50 7.78 0.09
N MET A 355 -21.77 7.02 0.91
CA MET A 355 -22.21 5.68 1.34
C MET A 355 -23.45 5.77 2.23
N ARG A 356 -23.52 6.75 3.14
CA ARG A 356 -24.74 7.03 3.92
C ARG A 356 -25.95 7.21 3.01
N ASP A 357 -25.86 8.08 2.03
CA ASP A 357 -26.99 8.39 1.13
C ASP A 357 -27.41 7.16 0.32
N LEU A 358 -26.45 6.36 -0.14
CA LEU A 358 -26.70 5.11 -0.84
C LEU A 358 -27.41 4.08 0.06
N VAL A 359 -26.93 3.86 1.29
CA VAL A 359 -27.54 2.94 2.25
C VAL A 359 -28.96 3.38 2.63
N LEU A 360 -29.16 4.68 2.86
CA LEU A 360 -30.49 5.21 3.16
C LEU A 360 -31.46 5.01 1.98
N ALA A 361 -31.01 5.20 0.74
CA ALA A 361 -31.83 4.94 -0.44
C ALA A 361 -32.24 3.46 -0.58
N LEU A 362 -31.41 2.54 -0.06
CA LEU A 362 -31.66 1.09 -0.06
C LEU A 362 -32.62 0.62 1.04
N GLY A 363 -32.87 1.42 2.09
CA GLY A 363 -33.85 1.11 3.15
C GLY A 363 -35.22 1.75 2.95
N GLN A 364 -36.26 1.23 3.61
CA GLN A 364 -37.60 1.84 3.62
C GLN A 364 -37.70 3.02 4.60
N ASP A 365 -38.46 4.08 4.24
CA ASP A 365 -38.71 5.21 5.14
C ASP A 365 -39.77 4.83 6.18
N PRO A 366 -39.42 4.69 7.47
CA PRO A 366 -40.37 4.31 8.52
C PRO A 366 -41.42 5.40 8.82
N ALA A 367 -41.21 6.65 8.40
CA ALA A 367 -42.16 7.73 8.58
C ALA A 367 -43.42 7.58 7.70
N ILE A 368 -43.32 6.83 6.59
CA ILE A 368 -44.45 6.56 5.71
C ILE A 368 -45.27 5.39 6.28
N SER A 369 -46.38 5.73 6.93
CA SER A 369 -47.25 4.74 7.59
C SER A 369 -47.93 3.77 6.63
N ASP A 370 -48.40 4.25 5.47
CA ASP A 370 -49.04 3.41 4.46
C ASP A 370 -48.03 2.47 3.79
N ARG A 371 -48.35 1.17 3.73
CA ARG A 371 -47.43 0.14 3.24
C ARG A 371 -47.23 0.22 1.72
N ALA A 372 -48.25 0.61 0.97
CA ALA A 372 -48.15 0.71 -0.48
C ALA A 372 -47.37 1.96 -0.88
N GLU A 373 -47.63 3.08 -0.21
CA GLU A 373 -46.91 4.35 -0.38
C GLU A 373 -45.42 4.20 -0.04
N ARG A 374 -45.09 3.60 1.11
CA ARG A 374 -43.70 3.35 1.53
C ARG A 374 -42.91 2.50 0.54
N ARG A 375 -43.56 1.53 -0.10
CA ARG A 375 -42.94 0.70 -1.14
C ARG A 375 -42.76 1.46 -2.45
N ALA A 376 -43.71 2.31 -2.82
CA ALA A 376 -43.58 3.17 -3.98
C ALA A 376 -42.43 4.17 -3.80
N ASP A 377 -42.33 4.78 -2.62
CA ASP A 377 -41.21 5.65 -2.22
C ASP A 377 -39.87 4.90 -2.28
N HIS A 378 -39.77 3.72 -1.66
CA HIS A 378 -38.55 2.92 -1.65
C HIS A 378 -38.04 2.65 -3.07
N ARG A 379 -38.91 2.21 -3.98
CA ARG A 379 -38.55 2.01 -5.39
C ARG A 379 -38.13 3.31 -6.07
N HIS A 380 -38.81 4.42 -5.78
CA HIS A 380 -38.44 5.71 -6.34
C HIS A 380 -37.04 6.14 -5.88
N ARG A 381 -36.73 6.03 -4.58
CA ARG A 381 -35.41 6.35 -4.02
C ARG A 381 -34.30 5.50 -4.61
N VAL A 382 -34.51 4.19 -4.74
CA VAL A 382 -33.56 3.30 -5.44
C VAL A 382 -33.37 3.70 -6.90
N ALA A 383 -34.45 4.05 -7.61
CA ALA A 383 -34.36 4.43 -9.02
C ALA A 383 -33.54 5.71 -9.23
N VAL A 384 -33.66 6.71 -8.34
CA VAL A 384 -32.92 7.98 -8.46
C VAL A 384 -31.50 7.93 -7.88
N ALA A 385 -31.21 6.99 -6.96
CA ALA A 385 -29.91 6.84 -6.32
C ALA A 385 -28.79 6.25 -7.20
N GLY A 386 -29.11 5.89 -8.45
CA GLY A 386 -28.12 5.47 -9.44
C GLY A 386 -28.01 3.97 -9.64
N GLU A 387 -27.02 3.55 -10.42
CA GLU A 387 -26.86 2.16 -10.88
C GLU A 387 -26.51 1.21 -9.73
N THR A 388 -25.62 1.63 -8.83
CA THR A 388 -25.21 0.89 -7.63
C THR A 388 -26.40 0.54 -6.75
N ALA A 389 -27.28 1.51 -6.46
CA ALA A 389 -28.48 1.27 -5.65
C ALA A 389 -29.41 0.24 -6.31
N ARG A 390 -29.62 0.34 -7.62
CA ARG A 390 -30.47 -0.61 -8.36
C ARG A 390 -29.89 -2.03 -8.36
N LEU A 391 -28.57 -2.15 -8.54
CA LEU A 391 -27.88 -3.43 -8.51
C LEU A 391 -28.04 -4.10 -7.14
N VAL A 392 -27.77 -3.38 -6.04
CA VAL A 392 -27.89 -3.91 -4.69
C VAL A 392 -29.34 -4.27 -4.35
N TYR A 393 -30.31 -3.42 -4.72
CA TYR A 393 -31.74 -3.67 -4.50
C TYR A 393 -32.23 -4.92 -5.21
N LEU A 394 -31.87 -5.11 -6.48
CA LEU A 394 -32.23 -6.32 -7.23
C LEU A 394 -31.51 -7.57 -6.69
N SER A 395 -30.30 -7.40 -6.17
CA SER A 395 -29.54 -8.46 -5.51
C SER A 395 -30.21 -8.92 -4.20
N ASP A 396 -30.74 -7.99 -3.41
CA ASP A 396 -31.58 -8.28 -2.23
C ASP A 396 -32.83 -9.09 -2.63
N ARG A 397 -33.52 -8.66 -3.69
CA ARG A 397 -34.70 -9.39 -4.20
C ARG A 397 -34.34 -10.82 -4.64
N LEU A 398 -33.26 -11.00 -5.37
CA LEU A 398 -32.80 -12.34 -5.76
C LEU A 398 -32.43 -13.20 -4.54
N ALA A 399 -31.76 -12.63 -3.54
CA ALA A 399 -31.45 -13.34 -2.30
C ALA A 399 -32.71 -13.83 -1.57
N GLY A 400 -33.75 -12.99 -1.51
CA GLY A 400 -35.05 -13.35 -0.93
C GLY A 400 -35.79 -14.44 -1.71
N ILE A 401 -35.71 -14.40 -3.04
CA ILE A 401 -36.28 -15.41 -3.95
C ILE A 401 -35.58 -16.75 -3.79
N GLU A 402 -34.24 -16.78 -3.81
CA GLU A 402 -33.46 -18.01 -3.61
C GLU A 402 -33.74 -18.64 -2.25
N ALA A 403 -33.79 -17.83 -1.18
CA ALA A 403 -34.12 -18.31 0.15
C ALA A 403 -35.54 -18.91 0.22
N MET A 404 -36.47 -18.43 -0.61
CA MET A 404 -37.81 -18.99 -0.69
C MET A 404 -37.86 -20.32 -1.44
N ILE A 405 -37.12 -20.44 -2.54
CA ILE A 405 -36.95 -21.72 -3.26
C ILE A 405 -36.40 -22.78 -2.31
N GLU A 406 -35.34 -22.46 -1.56
CA GLU A 406 -34.73 -23.37 -0.59
C GLU A 406 -35.74 -23.90 0.44
N ARG A 407 -36.65 -23.04 0.92
CA ARG A 407 -37.70 -23.43 1.89
C ARG A 407 -38.80 -24.29 1.28
N LEU A 408 -39.25 -23.98 0.07
CA LEU A 408 -40.23 -24.79 -0.64
C LEU A 408 -39.67 -26.20 -0.90
N GLU A 409 -38.39 -26.28 -1.27
CA GLU A 409 -37.72 -27.56 -1.53
C GLU A 409 -37.42 -28.37 -0.26
N SER A 410 -37.15 -27.71 0.87
CA SER A 410 -36.96 -28.39 2.16
C SER A 410 -38.28 -28.82 2.82
N GLY A 411 -39.42 -28.32 2.34
CA GLY A 411 -40.74 -28.55 2.95
C GLY A 411 -40.95 -27.76 4.26
N ASP A 412 -40.12 -26.76 4.54
CA ASP A 412 -40.23 -25.89 5.73
C ASP A 412 -41.36 -24.85 5.61
N ASP A 413 -41.87 -24.59 4.41
CA ASP A 413 -42.83 -23.51 4.10
C ASP A 413 -43.97 -24.06 3.21
N PRO A 414 -45.23 -24.16 3.68
CA PRO A 414 -46.33 -24.60 2.84
C PRO A 414 -46.66 -23.51 1.82
N ALA A 415 -46.73 -23.88 0.53
CA ALA A 415 -47.19 -22.97 -0.52
C ALA A 415 -48.59 -22.44 -0.19
N ASP A 416 -48.68 -21.13 0.07
CA ASP A 416 -49.89 -20.47 0.60
C ASP A 416 -50.16 -19.11 -0.07
N LEU A 417 -51.23 -18.44 0.37
CA LEU A 417 -51.60 -17.09 -0.11
C LEU A 417 -50.51 -16.03 0.11
N GLU A 418 -49.57 -16.22 1.04
CA GLU A 418 -48.45 -15.31 1.26
C GLU A 418 -47.36 -15.51 0.20
N THR A 419 -47.19 -16.74 -0.28
CA THR A 419 -46.32 -17.08 -1.42
C THR A 419 -46.74 -16.36 -2.70
N GLU A 420 -48.01 -16.44 -3.08
CA GLU A 420 -48.56 -15.74 -4.25
C GLU A 420 -48.42 -14.22 -4.14
N ARG A 421 -48.64 -13.67 -2.94
CA ARG A 421 -48.45 -12.23 -2.68
C ARG A 421 -47.00 -11.81 -2.88
N ARG A 422 -46.02 -12.60 -2.42
CA ARG A 422 -44.60 -12.29 -2.59
C ARG A 422 -44.16 -12.34 -4.05
N LEU A 423 -44.63 -13.33 -4.82
CA LEU A 423 -44.40 -13.41 -6.26
C LEU A 423 -44.90 -12.16 -6.99
N SER A 424 -46.15 -11.76 -6.72
CA SER A 424 -46.74 -10.56 -7.31
C SER A 424 -45.92 -9.31 -6.99
N LEU A 425 -45.40 -9.21 -5.77
CA LEU A 425 -44.56 -8.09 -5.33
C LEU A 425 -43.22 -8.04 -6.04
N TRP A 426 -42.51 -9.16 -6.13
CA TRP A 426 -41.21 -9.21 -6.80
C TRP A 426 -41.30 -8.93 -8.30
N ARG A 427 -42.37 -9.41 -8.97
CA ARG A 427 -42.64 -9.05 -10.37
C ARG A 427 -42.91 -7.56 -10.52
N GLY A 428 -43.69 -6.96 -9.62
CA GLY A 428 -43.95 -5.51 -9.61
C GLY A 428 -42.70 -4.66 -9.40
N ASP A 429 -41.76 -5.14 -8.56
CA ASP A 429 -40.47 -4.46 -8.34
C ASP A 429 -39.59 -4.48 -9.62
N LEU A 430 -39.59 -5.58 -10.37
CA LEU A 430 -38.88 -5.68 -11.66
C LEU A 430 -39.49 -4.75 -12.73
N GLU A 431 -40.82 -4.75 -12.85
CA GLU A 431 -41.53 -3.90 -13.81
C GLU A 431 -41.23 -2.42 -13.56
N ALA A 432 -41.27 -1.99 -12.30
CA ALA A 432 -41.00 -0.61 -11.91
C ALA A 432 -39.56 -0.16 -12.24
N LEU A 433 -38.59 -1.08 -12.20
CA LEU A 433 -37.18 -0.78 -12.47
C LEU A 433 -36.77 -1.01 -13.93
N SER A 434 -37.60 -1.66 -14.74
CA SER A 434 -37.32 -1.99 -16.15
C SER A 434 -37.00 -0.78 -17.04
N GLY A 435 -37.52 0.41 -16.72
CA GLY A 435 -37.26 1.66 -17.44
C GLY A 435 -35.90 2.32 -17.15
N THR A 436 -35.07 1.73 -16.27
CA THR A 436 -33.86 2.39 -15.71
C THR A 436 -32.54 1.69 -16.04
N SER A 437 -32.52 0.81 -17.05
CA SER A 437 -31.37 -0.02 -17.47
C SER A 437 -30.76 -0.85 -16.32
N PRO A 438 -31.53 -1.75 -15.67
CA PRO A 438 -30.96 -2.71 -14.73
C PRO A 438 -30.00 -3.69 -15.43
N PRO A 439 -29.08 -4.35 -14.70
CA PRO A 439 -28.17 -5.34 -15.28
C PRO A 439 -28.97 -6.46 -15.96
N PRO A 440 -28.90 -6.63 -17.30
CA PRO A 440 -29.79 -7.55 -18.02
C PRO A 440 -29.68 -9.01 -17.53
N ALA A 441 -28.47 -9.42 -17.13
CA ALA A 441 -28.22 -10.76 -16.61
C ALA A 441 -28.91 -11.02 -15.26
N LEU A 442 -28.89 -10.05 -14.35
CA LEU A 442 -29.55 -10.17 -13.04
C LEU A 442 -31.07 -10.24 -13.19
N VAL A 443 -31.65 -9.40 -14.06
CA VAL A 443 -33.09 -9.44 -14.34
C VAL A 443 -33.51 -10.79 -14.93
N ALA A 444 -32.73 -11.32 -15.87
CA ALA A 444 -33.00 -12.63 -16.46
C ALA A 444 -32.95 -13.76 -15.40
N GLU A 445 -31.98 -13.72 -14.49
CA GLU A 445 -31.88 -14.70 -13.40
C GLU A 445 -33.07 -14.59 -12.44
N ILE A 446 -33.47 -13.38 -12.05
CA ILE A 446 -34.65 -13.18 -11.19
C ILE A 446 -35.91 -13.78 -11.84
N LEU A 447 -36.14 -13.51 -13.12
CA LEU A 447 -37.31 -14.05 -13.83
C LEU A 447 -37.29 -15.59 -13.87
N ASP A 448 -36.14 -16.20 -14.16
CA ASP A 448 -35.99 -17.68 -14.12
C ASP A 448 -36.32 -18.26 -12.74
N ARG A 449 -35.87 -17.60 -11.67
CA ARG A 449 -36.14 -18.05 -10.29
C ARG A 449 -37.60 -17.87 -9.89
N LEU A 450 -38.26 -16.79 -10.31
CA LEU A 450 -39.70 -16.60 -10.08
C LEU A 450 -40.52 -17.70 -10.76
N ASP A 451 -40.20 -18.02 -12.02
CA ASP A 451 -40.87 -19.10 -12.75
C ASP A 451 -40.60 -20.47 -12.10
N ARG A 452 -39.45 -20.66 -11.43
CA ARG A 452 -39.17 -21.87 -10.64
C ARG A 452 -40.04 -21.96 -9.39
N ILE A 453 -40.30 -20.86 -8.69
CA ILE A 453 -41.21 -20.86 -7.53
C ILE A 453 -42.62 -21.26 -7.98
N GLU A 454 -43.12 -20.72 -9.09
CA GLU A 454 -44.45 -21.09 -9.61
C GLU A 454 -44.56 -22.60 -9.86
N ARG A 455 -43.53 -23.22 -10.46
CA ARG A 455 -43.47 -24.69 -10.65
C ARG A 455 -43.38 -25.51 -9.36
N LEU A 456 -42.93 -24.92 -8.25
CA LEU A 456 -42.86 -25.58 -6.95
C LEU A 456 -44.16 -25.44 -6.15
N VAL A 457 -44.99 -24.46 -6.52
CA VAL A 457 -46.28 -24.13 -5.87
C VAL A 457 -47.44 -24.88 -6.54
N ASP A 458 -47.37 -25.09 -7.86
CA ASP A 458 -48.26 -25.96 -8.65
C ASP A 458 -48.04 -27.45 -8.36
#